data_AF-A0A8D8V5Y5-F1
#
_entry.id   AF-A0A8D8V5Y5-F1
#
_cell.length_a   1.000
_cell.length_b   1.000
_cell.length_c   1.000
_cell.angle_alpha   90.00
_cell.angle_beta   90.00
_cell.angle_gamma   90.00
#
_symmetry.space_group_name_H-M   'P 1'
#
loop_
_entity.id
_entity.type
_entity.pdbx_description
1 polymer ?
#
loop_
_entity_poly.entity_id
_entity_poly.type
_entity_poly.pdbx_seq_one_letter_code
_entity_poly.pdbx_strand_id
1 'polypeptide(L)'
;MRDTSLVWSLLRAMFSYDYTLAECEVERSEDQNQQELSNSLARLSVKACSRLAGSPDSPSSCMELFSRLLTPHLARELVNDNADQLLKLLTSNVRTPTLIWNNTTRAQLTEILETNLANNSNATVPLSVRYASHTDELVVGGVFIRVYNEMPSHQIEDSKTFVLDLLSYLKSVGDPSVCDKSTVDDIVINRFCPSLH
;
A
#
# COMPACT_ATOMS: atom_id res chain seq x y z
N MET A 1 -0.03 22.33 -14.41
CA MET A 1 -0.10 21.23 -13.43
C MET A 1 -1.50 21.22 -12.88
N ARG A 2 -2.29 20.18 -13.19
CA ARG A 2 -3.70 20.06 -12.81
C ARG A 2 -3.78 19.56 -11.37
N ASP A 3 -4.32 20.39 -10.48
CA ASP A 3 -4.98 20.12 -9.20
C ASP A 3 -4.70 18.77 -8.50
N THR A 4 -3.50 18.61 -7.92
CA THR A 4 -3.18 17.50 -6.99
C THR A 4 -4.10 17.51 -5.76
N SER A 5 -4.69 18.68 -5.44
CA SER A 5 -5.69 18.88 -4.38
C SER A 5 -6.90 17.95 -4.50
N LEU A 6 -7.31 17.63 -5.73
CA LEU A 6 -8.41 16.70 -5.97
C LEU A 6 -8.03 15.29 -5.52
N VAL A 7 -6.81 14.85 -5.83
CA VAL A 7 -6.32 13.51 -5.45
C VAL A 7 -6.31 13.33 -3.94
N TRP A 8 -5.89 14.37 -3.19
CA TRP A 8 -5.90 14.33 -1.73
C TRP A 8 -7.32 14.17 -1.16
N SER A 9 -8.28 14.88 -1.75
CA SER A 9 -9.68 14.83 -1.31
C SER A 9 -10.31 13.47 -1.61
N LEU A 10 -10.04 12.91 -2.80
CA LEU A 10 -10.54 11.59 -3.21
C LEU A 10 -9.97 10.48 -2.32
N LEU A 11 -8.65 10.49 -2.08
CA LEU A 11 -8.01 9.51 -1.19
C LEU A 11 -8.57 9.60 0.23
N ARG A 12 -8.77 10.81 0.75
CA ARG A 12 -9.35 10.98 2.09
C ARG A 12 -10.76 10.39 2.19
N ALA A 13 -11.60 10.59 1.18
CA ALA A 13 -12.95 10.03 1.17
C ALA A 13 -12.97 8.50 1.24
N MET A 14 -11.96 7.82 0.68
CA MET A 14 -11.86 6.35 0.75
C MET A 14 -11.71 5.82 2.19
N PHE A 15 -11.05 6.59 3.07
CA PHE A 15 -10.85 6.21 4.48
C PHE A 15 -12.09 6.39 5.36
N SER A 16 -13.13 7.05 4.86
CA SER A 16 -14.42 7.19 5.54
C SER A 16 -15.39 6.04 5.24
N TYR A 17 -14.95 5.03 4.49
CA TYR A 17 -15.78 3.88 4.14
C TYR A 17 -16.05 2.98 5.34
N ASP A 18 -17.32 2.67 5.58
CA ASP A 18 -17.75 1.68 6.57
C ASP A 18 -18.46 0.52 5.87
N TYR A 19 -17.81 -0.66 5.88
CA TYR A 19 -18.35 -1.86 5.24
C TYR A 19 -19.46 -2.52 6.07
N THR A 20 -19.56 -2.24 7.38
CA THR A 20 -20.56 -2.88 8.26
C THR A 20 -21.98 -2.42 7.90
N LEU A 21 -22.12 -1.16 7.47
CA LEU A 21 -23.38 -0.60 6.98
C LEU A 21 -23.86 -1.30 5.69
N ALA A 22 -22.93 -1.62 4.78
CA ALA A 22 -23.24 -2.29 3.52
C ALA A 22 -23.69 -3.75 3.72
N GLU A 23 -23.33 -4.37 4.85
CA GLU A 23 -23.68 -5.75 5.21
C GLU A 23 -24.92 -5.82 6.13
N CYS A 24 -25.44 -4.68 6.62
CA CYS A 24 -26.57 -4.63 7.55
C CYS A 24 -27.89 -4.18 6.88
N GLU A 25 -28.91 -5.05 6.87
CA GLU A 25 -30.27 -4.74 6.41
C GLU A 25 -31.14 -4.06 7.51
N VAL A 26 -30.67 -2.99 8.16
CA VAL A 26 -31.40 -2.40 9.32
C VAL A 26 -31.91 -0.98 9.03
N GLU A 27 -33.04 -0.64 9.65
CA GLU A 27 -33.90 0.54 9.42
C GLU A 27 -33.18 1.91 9.39
N ARG A 28 -33.56 2.69 8.38
CA ARG A 28 -32.97 3.99 7.98
C ARG A 28 -33.06 5.05 9.08
N SER A 29 -31.94 5.34 9.73
CA SER A 29 -31.73 6.51 10.61
C SER A 29 -30.96 7.64 9.90
N GLU A 30 -30.95 8.86 10.46
CA GLU A 30 -30.20 10.00 9.90
C GLU A 30 -28.69 9.73 9.81
N ASP A 31 -28.12 9.06 10.81
CA ASP A 31 -26.70 8.66 10.83
C ASP A 31 -26.37 7.66 9.72
N GLN A 32 -27.26 6.68 9.47
CA GLN A 32 -27.09 5.76 8.36
C GLN A 32 -27.13 6.48 7.00
N ASN A 33 -27.93 7.54 6.85
CA ASN A 33 -27.94 8.34 5.63
C ASN A 33 -26.62 9.08 5.41
N GLN A 34 -26.02 9.66 6.44
CA GLN A 34 -24.73 10.34 6.33
C GLN A 34 -23.59 9.35 6.03
N GLN A 35 -23.62 8.17 6.64
CA GLN A 35 -22.65 7.11 6.36
C GLN A 35 -22.84 6.55 4.93
N GLU A 36 -24.07 6.39 4.45
CA GLU A 36 -24.36 5.95 3.08
C GLU A 36 -23.84 6.96 2.04
N LEU A 37 -23.97 8.26 2.31
CA LEU A 37 -23.37 9.30 1.49
C LEU A 37 -21.84 9.20 1.48
N SER A 38 -21.23 8.94 2.63
CA SER A 38 -19.78 8.75 2.76
C SER A 38 -19.31 7.51 1.98
N ASN A 39 -20.04 6.41 2.08
CA ASN A 39 -19.77 5.16 1.35
C ASN A 39 -19.92 5.36 -0.17
N SER A 40 -20.97 6.06 -0.60
CA SER A 40 -21.18 6.42 -2.00
C SER A 40 -20.05 7.30 -2.54
N LEU A 41 -19.61 8.28 -1.76
CA LEU A 41 -18.49 9.15 -2.10
C LEU A 41 -17.18 8.36 -2.19
N ALA A 42 -16.93 7.42 -1.27
CA ALA A 42 -15.76 6.55 -1.29
C ALA A 42 -15.72 5.70 -2.58
N ARG A 43 -16.84 5.08 -2.96
CA ARG A 43 -16.97 4.29 -4.20
C ARG A 43 -16.72 5.13 -5.45
N LEU A 44 -17.28 6.35 -5.50
CA LEU A 44 -17.03 7.30 -6.60
C LEU A 44 -15.57 7.74 -6.64
N SER A 45 -14.95 7.90 -5.47
CA SER A 45 -13.55 8.30 -5.35
C SER A 45 -12.62 7.23 -5.92
N VAL A 46 -12.88 5.95 -5.63
CA VAL A 46 -12.12 4.83 -6.23
C VAL A 46 -12.23 4.86 -7.76
N LYS A 47 -13.45 5.00 -8.29
CA LYS A 47 -13.68 5.07 -9.75
C LYS A 47 -12.98 6.27 -10.39
N ALA A 48 -12.97 7.42 -9.73
CA ALA A 48 -12.26 8.61 -10.20
C ALA A 48 -10.74 8.36 -10.23
N CYS A 49 -10.19 7.80 -9.15
CA CYS A 49 -8.77 7.48 -9.06
C CYS A 49 -8.36 6.39 -10.07
N SER A 50 -9.17 5.36 -10.32
CA SER A 50 -8.84 4.32 -11.32
C SER A 50 -8.75 4.91 -12.72
N ARG A 51 -9.67 5.83 -13.08
CA ARG A 51 -9.61 6.56 -14.35
C ARG A 51 -8.40 7.47 -14.44
N LEU A 52 -8.02 8.12 -13.34
CA LEU A 52 -6.80 8.93 -13.28
C LEU A 52 -5.53 8.08 -13.43
N ALA A 53 -5.51 6.86 -12.87
CA ALA A 53 -4.37 5.95 -12.96
C ALA A 53 -4.24 5.26 -14.33
N GLY A 54 -5.36 4.88 -14.94
CA GLY A 54 -5.41 4.07 -16.16
C GLY A 54 -5.56 4.84 -17.49
N SER A 55 -5.79 6.16 -17.46
CA SER A 55 -5.91 6.93 -18.70
C SER A 55 -4.54 7.10 -19.37
N PRO A 56 -4.39 6.80 -20.68
CA PRO A 56 -3.15 7.03 -21.42
C PRO A 56 -2.78 8.52 -21.53
N ASP A 57 -3.78 9.39 -21.39
CA ASP A 57 -3.63 10.85 -21.39
C ASP A 57 -3.42 11.44 -19.99
N SER A 58 -3.50 10.61 -18.94
CA SER A 58 -3.11 11.05 -17.60
C SER A 58 -1.60 11.25 -17.56
N PRO A 59 -1.11 12.27 -16.85
CA PRO A 59 0.31 12.35 -16.59
C PRO A 59 0.72 11.05 -15.90
N SER A 60 1.73 10.36 -16.44
CA SER A 60 2.27 9.08 -15.94
C SER A 60 2.58 9.08 -14.42
N SER A 61 2.59 10.27 -13.82
CA SER A 61 2.70 10.56 -12.40
C SER A 61 1.56 10.04 -11.50
N CYS A 62 0.32 9.82 -11.98
CA CYS A 62 -0.78 9.45 -11.06
C CYS A 62 -0.68 8.01 -10.52
N MET A 63 -0.36 7.03 -11.37
CA MET A 63 -0.16 5.64 -10.91
C MET A 63 1.09 5.52 -10.03
N GLU A 64 2.16 6.23 -10.39
CA GLU A 64 3.37 6.35 -9.57
C GLU A 64 3.06 6.99 -8.21
N LEU A 65 2.22 8.03 -8.18
CA LEU A 65 1.75 8.67 -6.97
C LEU A 65 0.96 7.71 -6.08
N PHE A 66 -0.02 7.00 -6.64
CA PHE A 66 -0.79 6.01 -5.87
C PHE A 66 0.09 4.88 -5.35
N SER A 67 1.05 4.40 -6.15
CA SER A 67 2.00 3.36 -5.73
C SER A 67 2.89 3.82 -4.57
N ARG A 68 3.23 5.12 -4.53
CA ARG A 68 4.01 5.71 -3.43
C ARG A 68 3.19 5.95 -2.17
N LEU A 69 1.94 6.40 -2.32
CA LEU A 69 1.05 6.69 -1.19
C LEU A 69 0.46 5.42 -0.59
N LEU A 70 -0.23 4.62 -1.40
CA LEU A 70 -0.98 3.45 -0.94
C LEU A 70 -0.14 2.18 -0.83
N THR A 71 1.10 2.17 -1.32
CA THR A 71 1.91 0.99 -1.69
C THR A 71 1.59 0.47 -3.11
N PRO A 72 2.56 -0.20 -3.78
CA PRO A 72 2.35 -0.73 -5.12
C PRO A 72 1.22 -1.76 -5.22
N HIS A 73 0.99 -2.56 -4.18
CA HIS A 73 -0.08 -3.55 -4.17
C HIS A 73 -1.47 -2.89 -4.20
N LEU A 74 -1.72 -1.95 -3.29
CA LEU A 74 -3.01 -1.24 -3.23
C LEU A 74 -3.24 -0.34 -4.45
N ALA A 75 -2.19 0.22 -5.03
CA ALA A 75 -2.31 0.99 -6.26
C ALA A 75 -2.73 0.14 -7.48
N ARG A 76 -2.34 -1.13 -7.53
CA ARG A 76 -2.82 -2.06 -8.57
C ARG A 76 -4.28 -2.43 -8.34
N GLU A 77 -4.66 -2.69 -7.09
CA GLU A 77 -6.07 -2.92 -6.72
C GLU A 77 -6.98 -1.72 -7.03
N LEU A 78 -6.42 -0.51 -7.05
CA LEU A 78 -7.14 0.71 -7.45
C LEU A 78 -7.54 0.74 -8.93
N VAL A 79 -6.85 0.00 -9.79
CA VAL A 79 -7.18 -0.13 -11.23
C VAL A 79 -8.13 -1.30 -11.50
N ASN A 80 -8.34 -2.19 -10.51
CA ASN A 80 -9.27 -3.32 -10.64
C ASN A 80 -10.74 -2.88 -10.55
N ASP A 81 -11.64 -3.66 -11.15
CA ASP A 81 -13.08 -3.34 -11.25
C ASP A 81 -13.89 -3.52 -9.93
N ASN A 82 -13.22 -3.70 -8.79
CA ASN A 82 -13.90 -3.97 -7.50
C ASN A 82 -13.60 -2.92 -6.42
N ALA A 83 -14.37 -1.83 -6.46
CA ALA A 83 -14.21 -0.73 -5.51
C ALA A 83 -14.47 -1.13 -4.04
N ASP A 84 -15.43 -2.01 -3.78
CA ASP A 84 -15.81 -2.38 -2.41
C ASP A 84 -14.74 -3.25 -1.75
N GLN A 85 -14.15 -4.16 -2.52
CA GLN A 85 -13.04 -4.98 -2.05
C GLN A 85 -11.83 -4.12 -1.70
N LEU A 86 -11.49 -3.14 -2.55
CA LEU A 86 -10.42 -2.19 -2.25
C LEU A 86 -10.74 -1.35 -1.01
N LEU A 87 -11.95 -0.81 -0.90
CA LEU A 87 -12.33 0.00 0.26
C LEU A 87 -12.31 -0.80 1.56
N LYS A 88 -12.79 -2.04 1.53
CA LYS A 88 -12.69 -2.97 2.67
C LYS A 88 -11.24 -3.29 3.00
N LEU A 89 -10.39 -3.50 2.01
CA LEU A 89 -8.95 -3.71 2.19
C LEU A 89 -8.26 -2.48 2.80
N LEU A 90 -8.59 -1.28 2.30
CA LEU A 90 -8.07 -0.01 2.80
C LEU A 90 -8.45 0.25 4.25
N THR A 91 -9.60 -0.23 4.73
CA THR A 91 -10.03 -0.07 6.13
C THR A 91 -9.73 -1.27 7.02
N SER A 92 -9.15 -2.35 6.48
CA SER A 92 -8.79 -3.57 7.20
C SER A 92 -7.32 -3.63 7.60
N ASN A 93 -6.98 -4.49 8.56
CA ASN A 93 -5.57 -4.83 8.85
C ASN A 93 -5.15 -6.02 7.98
N VAL A 94 -4.10 -5.84 7.19
CA VAL A 94 -3.54 -6.89 6.33
C VAL A 94 -2.03 -6.95 6.51
N ARG A 95 -1.52 -8.16 6.67
CA ARG A 95 -0.08 -8.45 6.72
C ARG A 95 0.19 -9.65 5.84
N THR A 96 0.71 -9.38 4.66
CA THR A 96 1.15 -10.36 3.66
C THR A 96 2.56 -10.01 3.20
N PRO A 97 3.27 -10.92 2.51
CA PRO A 97 4.61 -10.65 1.97
C PRO A 97 4.68 -9.45 1.03
N THR A 98 3.55 -9.03 0.44
CA THR A 98 3.47 -7.92 -0.52
C THR A 98 2.77 -6.68 0.04
N LEU A 99 2.19 -6.76 1.24
CA LEU A 99 1.45 -5.66 1.86
C LEU A 99 1.51 -5.75 3.39
N ILE A 100 2.10 -4.71 4.01
CA ILE A 100 1.91 -4.43 5.44
C ILE A 100 1.02 -3.19 5.54
N TRP A 101 -0.24 -3.39 5.92
CA TRP A 101 -1.27 -2.36 6.04
C TRP A 101 -2.00 -2.50 7.37
N ASN A 102 -1.85 -1.52 8.25
CA ASN A 102 -2.41 -1.57 9.60
C ASN A 102 -2.93 -0.19 10.04
N ASN A 103 -3.44 -0.10 11.27
CA ASN A 103 -3.89 1.16 11.85
C ASN A 103 -2.79 2.25 11.82
N THR A 104 -1.52 1.90 12.05
CA THR A 104 -0.40 2.85 12.02
C THR A 104 -0.16 3.39 10.62
N THR A 105 -0.10 2.53 9.59
CA THR A 105 0.09 2.98 8.20
C THR A 105 -1.05 3.87 7.74
N ARG A 106 -2.30 3.52 8.11
CA ARG A 106 -3.48 4.35 7.83
C ARG A 106 -3.39 5.70 8.50
N ALA A 107 -3.10 5.75 9.81
CA ALA A 107 -3.03 7.00 10.55
C ALA A 107 -1.97 7.95 9.96
N GLN A 108 -0.79 7.42 9.62
CA GLN A 108 0.27 8.21 8.97
C GLN A 108 -0.17 8.74 7.61
N LEU A 109 -0.84 7.92 6.79
CA LEU A 109 -1.35 8.38 5.50
C LEU A 109 -2.45 9.43 5.68
N THR A 110 -3.39 9.23 6.59
CA THR A 110 -4.45 10.20 6.89
C THR A 110 -3.87 11.56 7.32
N GLU A 111 -2.84 11.57 8.16
CA GLU A 111 -2.12 12.78 8.57
C GLU A 111 -1.44 13.48 7.38
N ILE A 112 -0.81 12.71 6.48
CA ILE A 112 -0.23 13.24 5.24
C ILE A 112 -1.32 13.89 4.38
N LEU A 113 -2.46 13.21 4.18
CA LEU A 113 -3.59 13.73 3.40
C LEU A 113 -4.16 15.01 4.03
N GLU A 114 -4.35 15.02 5.34
CA GLU A 114 -4.79 16.17 6.13
C GLU A 114 -3.90 17.38 5.97
N THR A 115 -2.60 17.17 6.14
CA THR A 115 -1.59 18.22 6.04
C THR A 115 -1.57 18.83 4.63
N ASN A 116 -1.64 18.00 3.59
CA ASN A 116 -1.65 18.46 2.20
C ASN A 116 -2.94 19.20 1.83
N LEU A 117 -4.09 18.77 2.37
CA LEU A 117 -5.37 19.48 2.19
C LEU A 117 -5.37 20.83 2.90
N ALA A 118 -4.91 20.89 4.15
CA ALA A 118 -4.86 22.12 4.94
C ALA A 118 -3.93 23.17 4.33
N ASN A 119 -2.80 22.74 3.76
CA ASN A 119 -1.83 23.63 3.14
C ASN A 119 -2.27 24.13 1.75
N ASN A 120 -3.45 23.71 1.25
CA ASN A 120 -3.93 23.96 -0.12
C ASN A 120 -2.82 23.77 -1.16
N SER A 121 -1.95 22.82 -0.88
CA SER A 121 -0.67 22.78 -1.54
C SER A 121 -0.85 21.98 -2.82
N ASN A 122 -0.66 22.66 -3.95
CA ASN A 122 -0.18 22.04 -5.19
C ASN A 122 1.22 21.41 -5.02
N ALA A 123 1.73 21.33 -3.78
CA ALA A 123 3.05 20.83 -3.46
C ALA A 123 3.24 19.46 -4.09
N THR A 124 4.37 19.36 -4.76
CA THR A 124 4.95 18.12 -5.23
C THR A 124 4.96 17.16 -4.05
N VAL A 125 4.21 16.08 -4.21
CA VAL A 125 4.09 14.95 -3.28
C VAL A 125 5.49 14.65 -2.72
N PRO A 126 5.66 14.52 -1.40
CA PRO A 126 6.95 14.13 -0.83
C PRO A 126 7.48 12.90 -1.57
N LEU A 127 8.73 12.98 -2.07
CA LEU A 127 9.34 12.00 -2.99
C LEU A 127 9.42 10.56 -2.47
N SER A 128 9.08 10.31 -1.19
CA SER A 128 8.92 8.97 -0.61
C SER A 128 8.15 9.07 0.70
N VAL A 129 6.94 8.49 0.76
CA VAL A 129 6.28 8.23 2.05
C VAL A 129 6.95 7.01 2.68
N ARG A 130 7.51 7.18 3.88
CA ARG A 130 8.08 6.08 4.67
C ARG A 130 7.17 5.82 5.86
N TYR A 131 6.56 4.65 5.88
CA TYR A 131 5.73 4.22 7.01
C TYR A 131 6.59 3.67 8.13
N ALA A 132 6.22 3.98 9.38
CA ALA A 132 6.91 3.47 10.55
C ALA A 132 6.84 1.93 10.62
N SER A 133 5.73 1.34 10.17
CA SER A 133 5.59 -0.12 10.09
C SER A 133 6.51 -0.80 9.07
N HIS A 134 7.23 -0.04 8.24
CA HIS A 134 8.15 -0.57 7.23
C HIS A 134 9.62 -0.32 7.58
N THR A 135 9.95 0.41 8.65
CA THR A 135 11.34 0.82 8.95
C THR A 135 12.25 -0.34 9.35
N ASP A 136 11.70 -1.34 10.04
CA ASP A 136 12.44 -2.48 10.57
C ASP A 136 12.33 -3.72 9.67
N GLU A 137 11.84 -3.53 8.44
CA GLU A 137 11.57 -4.58 7.49
C GLU A 137 12.54 -4.53 6.31
N LEU A 138 13.11 -5.69 5.96
CA LEU A 138 13.86 -5.84 4.72
C LEU A 138 12.88 -6.00 3.57
N VAL A 139 12.90 -5.05 2.62
CA VAL A 139 12.09 -5.08 1.42
C VAL A 139 12.99 -5.32 0.20
N VAL A 140 12.71 -6.39 -0.55
CA VAL A 140 13.42 -6.71 -1.80
C VAL A 140 12.38 -6.93 -2.91
N GLY A 141 12.49 -6.19 -4.01
CA GLY A 141 11.52 -6.27 -5.11
C GLY A 141 10.08 -5.97 -4.70
N GLY A 142 9.88 -5.17 -3.63
CA GLY A 142 8.56 -4.90 -3.05
C GLY A 142 8.00 -6.00 -2.14
N VAL A 143 8.81 -7.00 -1.78
CA VAL A 143 8.45 -8.09 -0.88
C VAL A 143 9.11 -7.92 0.49
N PHE A 144 8.30 -7.96 1.54
CA PHE A 144 8.73 -7.97 2.94
C PHE A 144 9.27 -9.34 3.32
N ILE A 145 10.61 -9.48 3.37
CA ILE A 145 11.29 -10.79 3.48
C ILE A 145 10.92 -11.53 4.76
N ARG A 146 10.79 -10.83 5.88
CA ARG A 146 10.38 -11.44 7.16
C ARG A 146 8.99 -12.06 7.06
N VAL A 147 8.03 -11.31 6.51
CA VAL A 147 6.65 -11.77 6.32
C VAL A 147 6.58 -12.93 5.31
N TYR A 148 7.38 -12.87 4.24
CA TYR A 148 7.52 -13.98 3.28
C TYR A 148 7.99 -15.27 3.96
N ASN A 149 8.98 -15.17 4.85
CA ASN A 149 9.50 -16.32 5.59
C ASN A 149 8.45 -16.94 6.53
N GLU A 150 7.63 -16.10 7.17
CA GLU A 150 6.52 -16.53 8.03
C GLU A 150 5.33 -17.12 7.25
N MET A 151 5.15 -16.74 5.98
CA MET A 151 4.03 -17.17 5.12
C MET A 151 4.49 -17.91 3.86
N PRO A 152 5.10 -19.10 3.99
CA PRO A 152 5.74 -19.79 2.86
C PRO A 152 4.79 -20.27 1.76
N SER A 153 3.49 -20.37 2.06
CA SER A 153 2.45 -20.76 1.10
C SER A 153 1.92 -19.58 0.29
N HIS A 154 2.29 -18.34 0.62
CA HIS A 154 1.82 -17.16 -0.11
C HIS A 154 2.50 -17.06 -1.47
N GLN A 155 1.69 -16.97 -2.53
CA GLN A 155 2.20 -16.85 -3.89
C GLN A 155 2.62 -15.41 -4.18
N ILE A 156 3.85 -15.24 -4.67
CA ILE A 156 4.34 -13.96 -5.19
C ILE A 156 3.96 -13.88 -6.66
N GLU A 157 3.17 -12.88 -7.01
CA GLU A 157 2.63 -12.64 -8.36
C GLU A 157 3.74 -12.59 -9.41
N ASP A 158 4.82 -11.85 -9.15
CA ASP A 158 6.03 -11.82 -9.99
C ASP A 158 7.23 -12.49 -9.31
N SER A 159 7.11 -13.81 -9.12
CA SER A 159 8.16 -14.63 -8.53
C SER A 159 9.50 -14.56 -9.28
N LYS A 160 9.48 -14.30 -10.60
CA LYS A 160 10.71 -14.23 -11.41
C LYS A 160 11.50 -12.96 -11.11
N THR A 161 10.84 -11.81 -11.18
CA THR A 161 11.46 -10.52 -10.86
C THR A 161 11.93 -10.50 -9.41
N PHE A 162 11.10 -11.02 -8.48
CA PHE A 162 11.49 -11.14 -7.08
C PHE A 162 12.77 -11.96 -6.88
N VAL A 163 12.90 -13.13 -7.52
CA VAL A 163 14.12 -13.95 -7.42
C VAL A 163 15.33 -13.23 -8.00
N LEU A 164 15.18 -12.50 -9.12
CA LEU A 164 16.27 -11.71 -9.71
C LEU A 164 16.71 -10.57 -8.79
N ASP A 165 15.76 -9.86 -8.17
CA ASP A 165 16.02 -8.80 -7.21
C ASP A 165 16.68 -9.34 -5.94
N LEU A 166 16.24 -10.50 -5.46
CA LEU A 166 16.84 -11.19 -4.32
C LEU A 166 18.27 -11.65 -4.61
N LEU A 167 18.51 -12.25 -5.78
CA LEU A 167 19.87 -12.62 -6.19
C LEU A 167 20.77 -11.39 -6.35
N SER A 168 20.23 -10.28 -6.87
CA SER A 168 20.97 -9.03 -6.99
C SER A 168 21.31 -8.44 -5.63
N TYR A 169 20.37 -8.49 -4.68
CA TYR A 169 20.61 -8.10 -3.28
C TYR A 169 21.68 -8.97 -2.62
N LEU A 170 21.59 -10.30 -2.73
CA LEU A 170 22.59 -11.21 -2.16
C LEU A 170 23.98 -10.99 -2.77
N LYS A 171 24.08 -10.69 -4.07
CA LYS A 171 25.35 -10.31 -4.71
C LYS A 171 25.92 -9.02 -4.13
N SER A 172 25.09 -8.01 -3.89
CA SER A 172 25.56 -6.76 -3.27
C SER A 172 25.99 -6.94 -1.82
N VAL A 173 25.38 -7.87 -1.09
CA VAL A 173 25.73 -8.18 0.30
C VAL A 173 26.98 -9.05 0.40
N GLY A 174 27.20 -9.95 -0.56
CA GLY A 174 28.39 -10.78 -0.66
C GLY A 174 29.66 -10.03 -1.09
N ASP A 175 29.54 -8.76 -1.49
CA ASP A 175 30.67 -7.87 -1.71
C ASP A 175 31.13 -7.29 -0.35
N PRO A 176 32.35 -7.62 0.13
CA PRO A 176 32.84 -7.19 1.44
C PRO A 176 33.03 -5.67 1.58
N SER A 177 32.79 -4.90 0.52
CA SER A 177 32.86 -3.45 0.52
C SER A 177 31.54 -2.73 0.90
N VAL A 178 30.40 -3.44 1.02
CA VAL A 178 29.06 -2.78 1.03
C VAL A 178 28.17 -3.03 2.26
N CYS A 179 28.39 -4.00 3.15
CA CYS A 179 27.41 -4.23 4.25
C CYS A 179 27.94 -4.62 5.63
N ASP A 180 27.27 -4.05 6.64
CA ASP A 180 27.33 -4.36 8.07
C ASP A 180 26.83 -5.79 8.31
N LYS A 181 27.61 -6.57 9.05
CA LYS A 181 27.53 -8.05 9.10
C LYS A 181 26.29 -8.58 9.84
N SER A 182 25.59 -7.73 10.59
CA SER A 182 24.51 -8.15 11.50
C SER A 182 23.22 -8.60 10.80
N THR A 183 22.90 -8.07 9.62
CA THR A 183 21.64 -8.37 8.91
C THR A 183 21.69 -9.68 8.11
N VAL A 184 22.89 -10.20 7.83
CA VAL A 184 23.10 -11.30 6.88
C VAL A 184 22.92 -12.68 7.52
N ASP A 185 23.30 -12.82 8.79
CA ASP A 185 23.26 -14.10 9.50
C ASP A 185 21.82 -14.58 9.76
N ASP A 186 20.85 -13.68 9.89
CA ASP A 186 19.43 -14.03 10.11
C ASP A 186 18.73 -14.59 8.85
N ILE A 187 19.21 -14.23 7.65
CA ILE A 187 18.53 -14.58 6.38
C ILE A 187 19.00 -15.94 5.84
N VAL A 188 20.26 -16.30 6.05
CA VAL A 188 20.89 -17.46 5.38
C VAL A 188 20.89 -18.72 6.25
N ILE A 189 21.04 -18.59 7.57
CA ILE A 189 21.33 -19.75 8.43
C ILE A 189 20.11 -20.66 8.65
N ASN A 190 18.89 -20.12 8.72
CA ASN A 190 17.72 -20.92 9.14
C ASN A 190 16.95 -21.64 8.03
N ARG A 191 17.35 -21.54 6.75
CA ARG A 191 16.61 -22.25 5.67
C ARG A 191 17.44 -22.90 4.56
N PHE A 192 18.70 -22.52 4.36
CA PHE A 192 19.50 -23.12 3.27
C PHE A 192 20.41 -24.29 3.70
N CYS A 193 20.61 -24.52 5.01
CA CYS A 193 21.33 -25.69 5.52
C CYS A 193 20.63 -26.27 6.78
N PRO A 194 19.64 -27.18 6.62
CA PRO A 194 19.00 -27.84 7.76
C PRO A 194 19.88 -28.89 8.48
N SER A 195 21.10 -29.13 8.00
CA SER A 195 21.94 -30.23 8.48
C SER A 195 23.35 -29.76 8.84
N LEU A 196 23.44 -29.06 9.97
CA LEU A 196 24.62 -29.00 10.83
C LEU A 196 24.19 -28.99 12.30
N HIS A 197 23.76 -30.17 12.75
CA HIS A 197 23.93 -30.64 14.13
C HIS A 197 24.19 -32.14 14.07
#